data_AF-A0A7S2BW79-F1
#
_entry.id   AF-A0A7S2BW79-F1
#
_cell.length_a   1.000
_cell.length_b   1.000
_cell.length_c   1.000
_cell.angle_alpha   90.00
_cell.angle_beta   90.00
_cell.angle_gamma   90.00
#
_symmetry.space_group_name_H-M   'P 1'
#
loop_
_entity.id
_entity.type
_entity.pdbx_description
1 polymer ?
#
loop_
_entity_poly.entity_id
_entity_poly.type
_entity_poly.pdbx_seq_one_letter_code
_entity_poly.pdbx_strand_id
1 'polypeptide(L)'
;IKAVLTKLSDRRLLVPCKTMYKSILAFMGDQKGTAPPCPAAKGVEVLQMCEREPELRVEALVQLLKQTNANPRDESRARGLALLGLFLAHFHPPPALENFVEAFLIGQSSEGVSGAEGARRILHHKIIQGANKEVKVTLRQVMDVWESPTAEGVLTAVGF
;
A
#
# COMPACT_ATOMS: atom_id res chain seq x y z
N ILE A 1 -18.50 1.22 9.13
CA ILE A 1 -17.60 1.69 8.03
C ILE A 1 -17.92 0.88 6.78
N LYS A 2 -18.28 1.54 5.67
CA LYS A 2 -18.45 0.90 4.35
C LYS A 2 -17.04 0.51 3.86
N ALA A 3 -16.80 -0.78 3.66
CA ALA A 3 -15.47 -1.32 3.43
C ALA A 3 -15.02 -1.30 1.96
N VAL A 4 -15.89 -0.86 1.06
CA VAL A 4 -15.60 -0.75 -0.38
C VAL A 4 -15.67 0.72 -0.74
N LEU A 5 -14.58 1.23 -1.33
CA LEU A 5 -14.38 2.64 -1.64
C LEU A 5 -14.51 2.91 -3.14
N THR A 6 -14.29 1.89 -3.96
CA THR A 6 -14.46 1.96 -5.41
C THR A 6 -15.83 1.42 -5.85
N LYS A 7 -16.29 1.83 -7.04
CA LYS A 7 -17.48 1.23 -7.66
C LYS A 7 -17.11 -0.13 -8.25
N LEU A 8 -17.03 -1.16 -7.41
CA LEU A 8 -16.88 -2.53 -7.89
C LEU A 8 -18.18 -3.00 -8.54
N SER A 9 -18.10 -3.31 -9.83
CA SER A 9 -19.22 -3.85 -10.62
C SER A 9 -19.61 -5.25 -10.14
N ASP A 10 -18.64 -6.05 -9.69
CA ASP A 10 -18.87 -7.40 -9.20
C ASP A 10 -19.10 -7.42 -7.67
N ARG A 11 -20.32 -7.78 -7.27
CA ARG A 11 -20.71 -7.90 -5.87
C ARG A 11 -20.00 -9.04 -5.12
N ARG A 12 -19.45 -10.03 -5.82
CA ARG A 12 -18.68 -11.13 -5.22
C ARG A 12 -17.41 -10.63 -4.54
N LEU A 13 -16.86 -9.50 -4.99
CA LEU A 13 -15.65 -8.90 -4.45
C LEU A 13 -15.87 -8.15 -3.12
N LEU A 14 -17.12 -7.90 -2.71
CA LEU A 14 -17.43 -7.15 -1.49
C LEU A 14 -16.88 -7.81 -0.22
N VAL A 15 -16.86 -9.15 -0.15
CA VAL A 15 -16.29 -9.89 0.98
C VAL A 15 -14.76 -9.83 0.95
N PRO A 16 -14.07 -10.13 -0.17
CA PRO A 16 -12.65 -9.87 -0.33
C PRO A 16 -12.23 -8.45 0.08
N CYS A 17 -12.92 -7.39 -0.35
CA CYS A 17 -12.57 -6.03 0.04
C CYS A 17 -12.62 -5.78 1.55
N LYS A 18 -13.60 -6.38 2.24
CA LYS A 18 -13.68 -6.32 3.71
C LYS A 18 -12.52 -7.03 4.38
N THR A 19 -12.11 -8.17 3.84
CA THR A 19 -10.96 -8.93 4.33
C THR A 19 -9.68 -8.14 4.11
N MET A 20 -9.48 -7.60 2.90
CA MET A 20 -8.35 -6.72 2.56
C MET A 20 -8.23 -5.54 3.51
N TYR A 21 -9.34 -4.85 3.79
CA TYR A 21 -9.37 -3.74 4.74
C TYR A 21 -8.87 -4.16 6.13
N LYS A 22 -9.34 -5.30 6.64
CA LYS A 22 -8.88 -5.82 7.94
C LYS A 22 -7.40 -6.19 7.92
N SER A 23 -6.91 -6.77 6.82
CA SER A 23 -5.50 -7.14 6.66
C SER A 23 -4.60 -5.91 6.56
N ILE A 24 -5.05 -4.84 5.90
CA ILE A 24 -4.37 -3.52 5.91
C ILE A 24 -4.29 -2.97 7.33
N LEU A 25 -5.40 -2.94 8.08
CA LEU A 25 -5.39 -2.50 9.48
C LEU A 25 -4.44 -3.34 10.35
N ALA A 26 -4.44 -4.65 10.16
CA ALA A 26 -3.59 -5.56 10.91
C ALA A 26 -2.10 -5.33 10.61
N PHE A 27 -1.76 -5.11 9.34
CA PHE A 27 -0.40 -4.76 8.92
C PHE A 27 0.07 -3.43 9.53
N MET A 28 -0.80 -2.41 9.51
CA MET A 28 -0.52 -1.09 10.09
C MET A 28 -0.55 -1.07 11.63
N GLY A 29 -0.98 -2.16 12.26
CA GLY A 29 -1.15 -2.26 13.72
C GLY A 29 -2.36 -1.48 14.25
N ASP A 30 -3.34 -1.16 13.40
CA ASP A 30 -4.59 -0.45 13.72
C ASP A 30 -5.77 -1.39 13.99
N GLN A 31 -5.56 -2.71 13.91
CA GLN A 31 -6.65 -3.66 14.14
C GLN A 31 -7.17 -3.59 15.59
N LYS A 32 -8.46 -3.88 15.75
CA LYS A 32 -9.06 -3.99 17.08
C LYS A 32 -8.73 -5.37 17.67
N GLY A 33 -8.32 -5.40 18.93
CA GLY A 33 -8.01 -6.63 19.66
C GLY A 33 -6.54 -7.03 19.57
N THR A 34 -6.25 -8.32 19.77
CA THR A 34 -4.88 -8.85 19.85
C THR A 34 -4.17 -8.77 18.50
N ALA A 35 -3.03 -8.07 18.45
CA ALA A 35 -2.12 -7.99 17.30
C ALA A 35 -1.85 -9.39 16.70
N PRO A 36 -1.75 -9.55 15.37
CA PRO A 36 -1.41 -10.84 14.81
C PRO A 36 0.05 -11.17 15.15
N PRO A 37 0.44 -12.45 15.29
CA PRO A 37 1.81 -12.84 15.58
C PRO A 37 2.83 -12.33 14.54
N CYS A 38 2.40 -12.20 13.28
CA CYS A 38 3.20 -11.66 12.18
C CYS A 38 2.36 -10.64 11.40
N PRO A 39 2.42 -9.34 11.73
CA PRO A 39 1.71 -8.30 10.99
C PRO A 39 2.13 -8.20 9.52
N ALA A 40 3.41 -8.43 9.21
CA ALA A 40 3.93 -8.42 7.84
C ALA A 40 3.24 -9.45 6.93
N ALA A 41 2.87 -10.63 7.46
CA ALA A 41 2.12 -11.63 6.70
C ALA A 41 0.76 -11.11 6.19
N LYS A 42 0.18 -10.11 6.86
CA LYS A 42 -1.06 -9.46 6.41
C LYS A 42 -0.86 -8.56 5.19
N GLY A 43 0.34 -7.98 5.02
CA GLY A 43 0.70 -7.29 3.78
C GLY A 43 0.78 -8.25 2.59
N VAL A 44 1.36 -9.44 2.80
CA VAL A 44 1.41 -10.49 1.77
C VAL A 44 0.02 -11.03 1.43
N GLU A 45 -0.86 -11.18 2.42
CA GLU A 45 -2.24 -11.57 2.18
C GLU A 45 -2.93 -10.59 1.22
N VAL A 46 -2.78 -9.28 1.45
CA VAL A 46 -3.33 -8.24 0.55
C VAL A 46 -2.71 -8.32 -0.84
N LEU A 47 -1.39 -8.53 -0.94
CA LEU A 47 -0.70 -8.72 -2.22
C LEU A 47 -1.28 -9.90 -3.01
N GLN A 48 -1.42 -11.06 -2.38
CA GLN A 48 -1.99 -12.26 -3.00
C GLN A 48 -3.44 -12.06 -3.45
N MET A 49 -4.22 -11.27 -2.71
CA MET A 49 -5.58 -10.91 -3.13
C MET A 49 -5.56 -10.07 -4.42
N CYS A 50 -4.63 -9.12 -4.53
CA CYS A 50 -4.46 -8.28 -5.72
C CYS A 50 -3.90 -9.04 -6.95
N GLU A 51 -3.12 -10.09 -6.71
CA GLU A 51 -2.64 -11.00 -7.76
C GLU A 51 -3.75 -11.89 -8.31
N ARG A 52 -4.61 -12.42 -7.43
CA ARG A 52 -5.75 -13.28 -7.80
C ARG A 52 -6.87 -12.51 -8.48
N GLU A 53 -7.17 -11.32 -7.99
CA GLU A 53 -8.28 -10.48 -8.44
C GLU A 53 -7.73 -9.08 -8.77
N PRO A 54 -7.31 -8.81 -10.02
CA PRO A 54 -6.73 -7.52 -10.42
C PRO A 54 -7.62 -6.31 -10.13
N GLU A 55 -8.94 -6.49 -10.11
CA GLU A 55 -9.95 -5.49 -9.74
C GLU A 55 -9.77 -4.97 -8.31
N LEU A 56 -9.12 -5.73 -7.43
CA LEU A 56 -8.81 -5.31 -6.06
C LEU A 56 -7.61 -4.37 -5.97
N ARG A 57 -6.76 -4.28 -7.00
CA ARG A 57 -5.54 -3.45 -6.97
C ARG A 57 -5.86 -1.99 -6.67
N VAL A 58 -6.83 -1.41 -7.39
CA VAL A 58 -7.26 -0.01 -7.18
C VAL A 58 -7.89 0.16 -5.79
N GLU A 59 -8.70 -0.80 -5.36
CA GLU A 59 -9.30 -0.77 -4.03
C GLU A 59 -8.23 -0.83 -2.93
N ALA A 60 -7.18 -1.64 -3.08
CA ALA A 60 -6.06 -1.72 -2.14
C ALA A 60 -5.34 -0.37 -2.00
N LEU A 61 -5.02 0.27 -3.13
CA LEU A 61 -4.41 1.60 -3.15
C LEU A 61 -5.29 2.63 -2.44
N VAL A 62 -6.58 2.69 -2.79
CA VAL A 62 -7.51 3.66 -2.21
C VAL A 62 -7.75 3.40 -0.71
N GLN A 63 -7.80 2.15 -0.27
CA GLN A 63 -7.88 1.82 1.14
C GLN A 63 -6.61 2.26 1.90
N LEU A 64 -5.41 2.04 1.34
CA LEU A 64 -4.17 2.52 1.95
C LEU A 64 -4.13 4.04 2.05
N LEU A 65 -4.42 4.76 0.96
CA LEU A 65 -4.50 6.23 0.93
C LEU A 65 -5.47 6.74 2.00
N LYS A 66 -6.64 6.10 2.15
CA LYS A 66 -7.61 6.46 3.17
C LYS A 66 -7.09 6.22 4.58
N GLN A 67 -6.45 5.07 4.84
CA GLN A 67 -5.99 4.70 6.18
C GLN A 67 -4.77 5.47 6.64
N THR A 68 -3.98 6.03 5.72
CA THR A 68 -2.83 6.89 6.04
C THR A 68 -3.21 8.37 6.11
N ASN A 69 -4.31 8.78 5.47
CA ASN A 69 -4.82 10.15 5.52
C ASN A 69 -5.39 10.49 6.90
N ALA A 70 -4.92 11.60 7.49
CA ALA A 70 -5.35 12.09 8.81
C ALA A 70 -5.33 11.02 9.92
N ASN A 71 -4.42 10.05 9.83
CA ASN A 71 -4.21 9.05 10.86
C ASN A 71 -3.33 9.64 11.97
N PRO A 72 -3.73 9.62 13.24
CA PRO A 72 -2.97 10.28 14.31
C PRO A 72 -1.70 9.52 14.73
N ARG A 73 -1.45 8.32 14.18
CA ARG A 73 -0.32 7.46 14.58
C ARG A 73 0.71 7.40 13.46
N ASP A 74 1.82 8.12 13.62
CA ASP A 74 2.85 8.20 12.58
C ASP A 74 3.47 6.86 12.22
N GLU A 75 3.65 5.95 13.19
CA GLU A 75 4.15 4.59 12.94
C GLU A 75 3.20 3.78 12.03
N SER A 76 1.88 3.94 12.23
CA SER A 76 0.86 3.31 11.37
C SER A 76 0.87 3.92 9.97
N ARG A 77 0.93 5.25 9.87
CA ARG A 77 1.05 5.94 8.58
C ARG A 77 2.28 5.47 7.81
N ALA A 78 3.42 5.41 8.49
CA ALA A 78 4.67 4.97 7.89
C ALA A 78 4.54 3.56 7.32
N ARG A 79 4.03 2.60 8.11
CA ARG A 79 3.75 1.24 7.61
C ARG A 79 2.81 1.24 6.41
N GLY A 80 1.69 1.97 6.49
CA GLY A 80 0.72 2.03 5.39
C GLY A 80 1.31 2.62 4.10
N LEU A 81 2.10 3.69 4.20
CA LEU A 81 2.77 4.32 3.05
C LEU A 81 3.89 3.45 2.50
N ALA A 82 4.60 2.73 3.36
CA ALA A 82 5.64 1.81 2.94
C ALA A 82 5.05 0.61 2.18
N LEU A 83 3.92 0.06 2.64
CA LEU A 83 3.16 -0.96 1.90
C LEU A 83 2.59 -0.40 0.58
N LEU A 84 2.13 0.85 0.56
CA LEU A 84 1.73 1.53 -0.67
C LEU A 84 2.88 1.59 -1.67
N GLY A 85 4.10 1.92 -1.22
CA GLY A 85 5.30 1.92 -2.06
C GLY A 85 5.58 0.56 -2.70
N LEU A 86 5.49 -0.53 -1.94
CA LEU A 86 5.61 -1.89 -2.47
C LEU A 86 4.56 -2.19 -3.54
N PHE A 87 3.31 -1.78 -3.31
CA PHE A 87 2.23 -2.01 -4.27
C PHE A 87 2.42 -1.19 -5.55
N LEU A 88 2.86 0.07 -5.44
CA LEU A 88 3.18 0.90 -6.60
C LEU A 88 4.36 0.30 -7.42
N ALA A 89 5.33 -0.34 -6.76
CA ALA A 89 6.38 -1.09 -7.45
C ALA A 89 5.81 -2.34 -8.15
N HIS A 90 4.93 -3.07 -7.48
CA HIS A 90 4.37 -4.33 -7.98
C HIS A 90 3.36 -4.13 -9.12
N PHE A 91 2.36 -3.29 -8.94
CA PHE A 91 1.36 -2.94 -9.95
C PHE A 91 1.20 -1.42 -10.07
N HIS A 92 1.07 -0.94 -11.29
CA HIS A 92 0.97 0.50 -11.54
C HIS A 92 -0.47 1.00 -11.32
N PRO A 93 -0.69 2.14 -10.64
CA PRO A 93 -2.01 2.75 -10.54
C PRO A 93 -2.53 3.15 -11.93
N PRO A 94 -3.85 3.17 -12.16
CA PRO A 94 -4.39 3.67 -13.43
C PRO A 94 -4.08 5.17 -13.60
N PRO A 95 -3.96 5.69 -14.84
CA PRO A 95 -3.61 7.09 -15.10
C PRO A 95 -4.50 8.12 -14.40
N ALA A 96 -5.79 7.81 -14.23
CA ALA A 96 -6.72 8.67 -13.52
C ALA A 96 -6.43 8.82 -12.01
N LEU A 97 -5.66 7.88 -11.43
CA LEU A 97 -5.28 7.87 -10.01
C LEU A 97 -3.83 8.31 -9.78
N GLU A 98 -2.95 8.23 -10.79
CA GLU A 98 -1.52 8.58 -10.71
C GLU A 98 -1.28 9.96 -10.11
N ASN A 99 -1.83 11.02 -10.74
CA ASN A 99 -1.64 12.40 -10.29
C ASN A 99 -2.15 12.62 -8.86
N PHE A 100 -3.23 11.93 -8.48
CA PHE A 100 -3.78 12.02 -7.13
C PHE A 100 -2.83 11.37 -6.10
N VAL A 101 -2.31 10.17 -6.41
CA VAL A 101 -1.36 9.46 -5.54
C VAL A 101 -0.07 10.27 -5.39
N GLU A 102 0.44 10.84 -6.48
CA GLU A 102 1.63 11.68 -6.44
C GLU A 102 1.42 12.91 -5.54
N ALA A 103 0.34 13.67 -5.76
CA ALA A 103 0.03 14.84 -4.95
C ALA A 103 -0.16 14.47 -3.45
N PHE A 104 -0.82 13.34 -3.19
CA PHE A 104 -0.98 12.83 -1.83
C PHE A 104 0.37 12.50 -1.17
N LEU A 105 1.25 11.79 -1.88
CA LEU A 105 2.58 11.42 -1.38
C LEU A 105 3.47 12.64 -1.15
N ILE A 106 3.37 13.68 -1.99
CA ILE A 106 4.05 14.97 -1.76
C ILE A 106 3.62 15.57 -0.42
N GLY A 107 2.30 15.59 -0.14
CA GLY A 107 1.77 16.06 1.14
C GLY A 107 2.33 15.28 2.32
N GLN A 108 2.29 13.94 2.26
CA GLN A 108 2.82 13.08 3.31
C GLN A 108 4.34 13.24 3.52
N SER A 109 5.13 13.38 2.45
CA SER A 109 6.56 13.68 2.52
C SER A 109 6.82 15.04 3.18
N SER A 110 6.01 16.07 2.87
CA SER A 110 6.15 17.40 3.46
C SER A 110 5.84 17.43 4.96
N GLU A 111 4.97 16.52 5.42
CA GLU A 111 4.69 16.30 6.84
C GLU A 111 5.75 15.43 7.53
N GLY A 112 6.79 14.98 6.81
CA GLY A 112 7.89 14.18 7.35
C GLY A 112 7.53 12.73 7.64
N VAL A 113 6.44 12.21 7.05
CA VAL A 113 6.01 10.83 7.29
C VAL A 113 6.97 9.86 6.60
N SER A 114 7.60 9.01 7.41
CA SER A 114 8.50 7.98 6.95
C SER A 114 7.83 7.06 5.90
N GLY A 115 8.58 6.65 4.88
CA GLY A 115 8.09 5.78 3.79
C GLY A 115 7.34 6.50 2.65
N ALA A 116 6.79 7.69 2.88
CA ALA A 116 6.13 8.51 1.85
C ALA A 116 7.06 8.81 0.67
N GLU A 117 8.29 9.24 0.97
CA GLU A 117 9.26 9.62 -0.04
C GLU A 117 9.75 8.42 -0.87
N GLY A 118 9.90 7.25 -0.24
CA GLY A 118 10.23 6.01 -0.95
C GLY A 118 9.13 5.62 -1.95
N ALA A 119 7.87 5.62 -1.50
CA ALA A 119 6.72 5.36 -2.35
C ALA A 119 6.62 6.38 -3.52
N ARG A 120 6.89 7.66 -3.24
CA ARG A 120 6.88 8.73 -4.25
C ARG A 120 7.96 8.52 -5.30
N ARG A 121 9.19 8.22 -4.88
CA ARG A 121 10.32 7.97 -5.79
C ARG A 121 10.07 6.76 -6.69
N ILE A 122 9.48 5.69 -6.15
CA ILE A 122 9.06 4.52 -6.94
C ILE A 122 8.04 4.92 -8.02
N LEU A 123 6.97 5.62 -7.61
CA LEU A 123 5.93 6.05 -8.55
C LEU A 123 6.51 6.93 -9.67
N HIS A 124 7.30 7.95 -9.30
CA HIS A 124 7.90 8.87 -10.25
C HIS A 124 8.85 8.16 -11.24
N HIS A 125 9.67 7.23 -10.74
CA HIS A 125 10.56 6.44 -11.60
C HIS A 125 9.79 5.59 -12.61
N LYS A 126 8.69 4.95 -12.19
CA LYS A 126 7.84 4.14 -13.08
C LYS A 126 7.12 4.98 -14.13
N ILE A 127 6.66 6.18 -13.77
CA ILE A 127 6.04 7.14 -14.71
C ILE A 127 7.06 7.57 -15.77
N ILE A 128 8.25 8.02 -15.35
CA ILE A 128 9.28 8.55 -16.28
C ILE A 128 9.77 7.47 -17.24
N GLN A 129 10.06 6.27 -16.75
CA GLN A 129 10.67 5.24 -17.58
C GLN A 129 9.69 4.58 -18.55
N GLY A 130 8.39 4.86 -18.44
CA GLY A 130 7.34 4.09 -19.13
C GLY A 130 7.42 2.58 -18.84
N ALA A 131 8.22 2.21 -17.82
CA ALA A 131 8.58 0.86 -17.50
C ALA A 131 7.51 0.33 -16.55
N ASN A 132 6.45 -0.21 -17.14
CA ASN A 132 5.42 -0.92 -16.39
C ASN A 132 5.88 -2.33 -15.98
N LYS A 133 7.20 -2.54 -15.86
CA LYS A 133 7.77 -3.83 -15.50
C LYS A 133 7.45 -4.08 -14.03
N GLU A 134 6.48 -4.95 -13.80
CA GLU A 134 6.04 -5.33 -12.47
C GLU A 134 7.22 -5.92 -11.70
N VAL A 135 7.57 -5.30 -10.56
CA VAL A 135 8.55 -5.88 -9.63
C VAL A 135 7.82 -6.94 -8.84
N LYS A 136 8.22 -8.22 -8.98
CA LYS A 136 7.61 -9.29 -8.18
C LYS A 136 7.98 -9.10 -6.71
N VAL A 137 6.99 -8.78 -5.88
CA VAL A 137 7.18 -8.59 -4.44
C VAL A 137 7.03 -9.94 -3.73
N THR A 138 7.92 -10.20 -2.77
CA THR A 138 8.00 -11.43 -1.97
C THR A 138 7.65 -11.15 -0.51
N LEU A 139 7.35 -12.20 0.27
CA LEU A 139 7.13 -12.06 1.73
C LEU A 139 8.31 -11.38 2.42
N ARG A 140 9.54 -11.67 2.00
CA ARG A 140 10.73 -11.05 2.58
C ARG A 140 10.72 -9.54 2.40
N GLN A 141 10.45 -9.06 1.19
CA GLN A 141 10.37 -7.63 0.91
C GLN A 141 9.24 -6.94 1.70
N VAL A 142 8.11 -7.62 1.91
CA VAL A 142 7.04 -7.12 2.79
C VAL A 142 7.47 -7.05 4.25
N MET A 143 8.24 -8.02 4.73
CA MET A 143 8.81 -8.02 6.09
C MET A 143 9.84 -6.91 6.27
N ASP A 144 10.77 -6.77 5.33
CA ASP A 144 11.82 -5.74 5.36
C ASP A 144 11.21 -4.33 5.45
N VAL A 145 10.16 -4.08 4.67
CA VAL A 145 9.42 -2.80 4.69
C VAL A 145 8.60 -2.60 5.96
N TRP A 146 8.10 -3.68 6.55
CA TRP A 146 7.37 -3.58 7.82
C TRP A 146 8.31 -3.27 9.00
N GLU A 147 9.52 -3.84 8.99
CA GLU A 147 10.56 -3.60 9.98
C GLU A 147 11.22 -2.23 9.81
N SER A 148 11.42 -1.78 8.57
CA SER A 148 11.97 -0.47 8.23
C SER A 148 11.04 0.29 7.27
N PRO A 149 9.95 0.90 7.78
CA PRO A 149 9.00 1.66 6.98
C PRO A 149 9.56 3.06 6.64
N THR A 150 10.78 3.11 6.12
CA THR A 150 11.54 4.31 5.74
C THR A 150 11.63 4.45 4.23
N ALA A 151 12.00 5.63 3.73
CA ALA A 151 12.19 5.82 2.30
C ALA A 151 13.23 4.85 1.73
N GLU A 152 14.39 4.75 2.39
CA GLU A 152 15.47 3.86 1.98
C GLU A 152 15.11 2.38 2.15
N GLY A 153 14.39 2.01 3.21
CA GLY A 153 13.90 0.65 3.40
C GLY A 153 12.96 0.21 2.28
N VAL A 154 12.04 1.09 1.88
CA VAL A 154 11.12 0.84 0.76
C VAL A 154 11.86 0.70 -0.56
N LEU A 155 12.81 1.59 -0.87
CA LEU A 155 13.59 1.55 -2.11
C LEU A 155 14.47 0.30 -2.19
N THR A 156 15.20 0.00 -1.11
CA THR A 156 16.04 -1.20 -1.02
C THR A 156 15.22 -2.47 -1.22
N ALA A 157 14.02 -2.54 -0.64
CA ALA A 157 13.16 -3.70 -0.77
C ALA A 157 12.75 -3.98 -2.22
N VAL A 158 12.63 -2.96 -3.08
CA VAL A 158 12.23 -3.14 -4.49
C VAL A 158 13.40 -3.04 -5.48
N GLY A 159 14.62 -2.86 -4.99
CA GLY A 159 15.83 -2.78 -5.82
C GLY A 159 16.01 -1.45 -6.54
N PHE A 160 15.62 -0.34 -5.89
CA PHE A 160 15.77 1.04 -6.38
C PHE A 160 16.87 1.80 -5.62
#